data_AF-A0A950AZ31-F1
#
_entry.id   AF-A0A950AZ31-F1
#
_cell.length_a   1.000
_cell.length_b   1.000
_cell.length_c   1.000
_cell.angle_alpha   90.00
_cell.angle_beta   90.00
_cell.angle_gamma   90.00
#
_symmetry.space_group_name_H-M   'P 1'
#
loop_
_entity.id
_entity.type
_entity.pdbx_description
1 polymer ?
#
loop_
_entity_poly.entity_id
_entity_poly.type
_entity_poly.pdbx_seq_one_letter_code
_entity_poly.pdbx_strand_id
1 'polypeptide(L)'
;MVLFAHGSGSSRHSPRNRFVAGRLQERGLATLLVDLLARGEEAVDDRTVRFRVGIGPLAGRLVGATDWLGQDQETRGLKVGDFGASTGGGAALVAAERPNV
;
A
#
# COMPACT_ATOMS: atom_id res chain seq x y z
N MET A 1 11.06 -0.40 -6.31
CA MET A 1 10.15 0.64 -5.82
C MET A 1 9.52 0.23 -4.52
N VAL A 2 9.06 1.21 -3.73
CA VAL A 2 8.45 0.97 -2.41
C VAL A 2 6.95 1.26 -2.48
N LEU A 3 6.12 0.24 -2.21
CA LEU A 3 4.67 0.33 -2.17
C LEU A 3 4.19 0.58 -0.74
N PHE A 4 3.44 1.66 -0.52
CA PHE A 4 3.01 2.07 0.82
C PHE A 4 1.63 1.52 1.17
N ALA A 5 1.58 0.66 2.20
CA ALA A 5 0.36 0.23 2.87
C ALA A 5 0.09 1.15 4.07
N HIS A 6 -0.85 2.09 3.89
CA HIS A 6 -1.27 3.02 4.93
C HIS A 6 -1.99 2.29 6.08
N GLY A 7 -1.85 2.84 7.29
CA GLY A 7 -2.60 2.35 8.45
C GLY A 7 -4.07 2.76 8.40
N SER A 8 -4.87 2.12 9.26
CA SER A 8 -6.29 2.39 9.44
C SER A 8 -6.58 3.88 9.64
N GLY A 9 -7.52 4.41 8.87
CA GLY A 9 -7.92 5.83 8.92
C GLY A 9 -6.91 6.79 8.32
N SER A 10 -5.91 6.29 7.61
CA SER A 10 -4.94 7.06 6.85
C SER A 10 -5.15 6.86 5.34
N SER A 11 -4.42 7.62 4.53
CA SER A 11 -4.54 7.63 3.07
C SER A 11 -3.20 7.96 2.41
N ARG A 12 -3.15 7.94 1.08
CA ARG A 12 -2.02 8.40 0.26
C ARG A 12 -1.58 9.84 0.56
N HIS A 13 -2.42 10.61 1.24
CA HIS A 13 -2.14 11.98 1.66
C HIS A 13 -1.47 12.08 3.04
N SER A 14 -1.24 10.97 3.73
CA SER A 14 -0.55 10.90 5.03
C SER A 14 0.77 11.69 5.02
N PRO A 15 0.90 12.77 5.83
CA PRO A 15 2.14 13.55 5.89
C PRO A 15 3.34 12.70 6.31
N ARG A 16 3.12 11.71 7.20
CA ARG A 16 4.18 10.78 7.65
C ARG A 16 4.67 9.89 6.50
N ASN A 17 3.76 9.28 5.75
CA ASN A 17 4.16 8.40 4.65
C ASN A 17 4.75 9.19 3.49
N ARG A 18 4.22 10.39 3.20
CA ARG A 18 4.80 11.30 2.20
C ARG A 18 6.20 11.77 2.59
N PHE A 19 6.45 12.03 3.87
CA PHE A 19 7.80 12.33 4.36
C PHE A 19 8.76 11.16 4.10
N VAL A 20 8.40 9.94 4.51
CA VAL A 20 9.24 8.75 4.28
C VAL A 20 9.46 8.51 2.78
N ALA A 21 8.41 8.64 1.96
CA ALA A 21 8.50 8.48 0.53
C ALA A 21 9.46 9.50 -0.11
N GLY A 22 9.40 10.77 0.30
CA GLY A 22 10.35 11.80 -0.14
C GLY A 22 11.80 11.42 0.18
N ARG A 23 12.07 10.91 1.39
CA ARG A 23 13.42 10.45 1.79
C ARG A 23 13.91 9.23 1.00
N LEU A 24 13.00 8.38 0.51
CA LEU A 24 13.33 7.26 -0.36
C LEU A 24 13.61 7.73 -1.79
N GLN A 25 12.79 8.65 -2.30
CA GLN A 25 12.97 9.27 -3.63
C GLN A 25 14.30 10.04 -3.73
N GLU A 26 14.70 10.77 -2.68
CA GLU A 26 16.00 11.42 -2.56
C GLU A 26 17.18 10.44 -2.73
N ARG A 27 16.96 9.14 -2.48
CA ARG A 27 17.94 8.06 -2.64
C ARG A 27 17.74 7.23 -3.92
N GLY A 28 16.92 7.71 -4.86
CA GLY A 28 16.67 7.06 -6.15
C GLY A 28 15.67 5.91 -6.10
N LEU A 29 14.92 5.74 -5.01
CA LEU A 29 13.87 4.72 -4.93
C LEU A 29 12.53 5.30 -5.41
N ALA A 30 11.97 4.71 -6.47
CA ALA A 30 10.58 4.96 -6.84
C ALA A 30 9.63 4.55 -5.70
N THR A 31 8.53 5.27 -5.52
CA THR A 31 7.55 5.01 -4.45
C THR A 31 6.12 5.13 -4.97
N LEU A 32 5.22 4.27 -4.51
CA LEU A 32 3.79 4.37 -4.77
C LEU A 32 3.01 4.47 -3.44
N LEU A 33 2.28 5.57 -3.26
CA LEU A 33 1.32 5.73 -2.17
C LEU A 33 -0.09 5.56 -2.73
N VAL A 34 -0.77 4.49 -2.31
CA VAL A 34 -2.10 4.13 -2.81
C VAL A 34 -3.12 4.07 -1.68
N ASP A 35 -4.37 4.46 -1.98
CA ASP A 35 -5.49 4.18 -1.10
C ASP A 35 -5.96 2.74 -1.35
N LEU A 36 -5.91 1.91 -0.31
CA LEU A 36 -6.32 0.51 -0.41
C LEU A 36 -7.85 0.34 -0.35
N LEU A 37 -8.61 1.40 -0.11
CA LEU A 37 -10.06 1.38 -0.18
C LEU A 37 -10.51 2.18 -1.39
N ALA A 38 -11.53 1.69 -2.09
CA ALA A 38 -12.18 2.50 -3.11
C ALA A 38 -12.91 3.67 -2.42
N ARG A 39 -13.06 4.81 -3.12
CA ARG A 39 -13.77 5.99 -2.56
C ARG A 39 -15.15 5.68 -1.98
N GLY A 40 -15.89 4.77 -2.61
CA GLY A 40 -17.20 4.33 -2.11
C GLY A 40 -17.10 3.52 -0.81
N GLU A 41 -16.03 2.72 -0.66
CA GLU A 41 -15.74 1.99 0.57
C GLU A 41 -15.31 2.96 1.68
N GLU A 42 -14.42 3.92 1.40
CA GLU A 42 -13.98 4.94 2.35
C GLU A 42 -15.16 5.70 2.99
N ALA A 43 -16.13 6.13 2.17
CA ALA A 43 -17.31 6.86 2.66
C ALA A 43 -18.17 6.04 3.64
N VAL A 44 -18.31 4.73 3.39
CA VAL A 44 -19.01 3.81 4.31
C VAL A 44 -18.15 3.52 5.53
N ASP A 45 -16.84 3.37 5.32
CA ASP A 45 -15.88 3.01 6.35
C ASP A 45 -15.67 4.12 7.37
N ASP A 46 -15.83 5.39 6.98
CA ASP A 46 -15.77 6.55 7.90
C ASP A 46 -16.80 6.48 9.02
N ARG A 47 -17.89 5.72 8.80
CA ARG A 47 -18.93 5.50 9.81
C ARG A 47 -18.88 4.10 10.44
N THR A 48 -18.22 3.14 9.79
CA THR A 48 -18.35 1.71 10.14
C THR A 48 -17.04 1.02 10.49
N VAL A 49 -15.89 1.54 10.06
CA VAL A 49 -14.54 1.01 10.33
C VAL A 49 -14.30 -0.42 9.82
N ARG A 50 -15.28 -1.04 9.17
CA ARG A 50 -15.31 -2.47 8.80
C ARG A 50 -14.25 -2.89 7.79
N PHE A 51 -13.79 -1.97 6.94
CA PHE A 51 -12.84 -2.26 5.85
C PHE A 51 -11.40 -1.92 6.26
N ARG A 52 -11.16 -0.81 6.97
CA ARG A 52 -9.80 -0.37 7.36
C ARG A 52 -9.08 -1.24 8.38
N VAL A 53 -9.79 -2.14 9.06
CA VAL A 53 -9.21 -3.09 10.04
C VAL A 53 -9.04 -4.51 9.49
N GLY A 54 -9.55 -4.79 8.30
CA GLY A 54 -9.48 -6.11 7.69
C GLY A 54 -8.12 -6.40 7.06
N ILE A 55 -7.19 -7.01 7.81
CA ILE A 55 -5.84 -7.33 7.33
C ILE A 55 -5.86 -8.17 6.04
N GLY A 56 -6.65 -9.24 5.98
CA GLY A 56 -6.75 -10.11 4.79
C GLY A 56 -7.21 -9.37 3.53
N PRO A 57 -8.36 -8.67 3.55
CA PRO A 57 -8.79 -7.85 2.42
C PRO A 57 -7.78 -6.77 2.02
N LEU A 58 -7.13 -6.11 2.98
CA LEU A 58 -6.10 -5.12 2.69
C LEU A 58 -4.87 -5.76 2.02
N ALA A 59 -4.42 -6.93 2.49
CA ALA A 59 -3.32 -7.68 1.89
C ALA A 59 -3.66 -8.13 0.46
N GLY A 60 -4.88 -8.61 0.22
CA GLY A 60 -5.36 -8.98 -1.10
C GLY A 60 -5.27 -7.82 -2.09
N ARG A 61 -5.70 -6.62 -1.68
CA ARG A 61 -5.59 -5.40 -2.49
C ARG A 61 -4.15 -4.92 -2.65
N LEU A 62 -3.33 -5.03 -1.61
CA LEU A 62 -1.93 -4.63 -1.67
C LEU A 62 -1.20 -5.38 -2.76
N VAL A 63 -1.40 -6.69 -2.87
CA VAL A 63 -0.78 -7.40 -3.99
C VAL A 63 -1.57 -7.30 -5.29
N GLY A 64 -2.85 -6.98 -5.30
CA GLY A 64 -3.47 -6.46 -6.53
C GLY A 64 -2.68 -5.26 -7.11
N ALA A 65 -2.18 -4.37 -6.25
CA ALA A 65 -1.30 -3.27 -6.68
C ALA A 65 0.10 -3.74 -7.08
N THR A 66 0.71 -4.70 -6.37
CA THR A 66 1.99 -5.30 -6.77
C THR A 66 1.92 -6.01 -8.13
N ASP A 67 0.84 -6.77 -8.39
CA ASP A 67 0.59 -7.45 -9.65
C ASP A 67 0.44 -6.42 -10.78
N TRP A 68 -0.30 -5.33 -10.53
CA TRP A 68 -0.46 -4.22 -11.48
C TRP A 68 0.89 -3.56 -11.83
N LEU A 69 1.74 -3.30 -10.83
CA LEU A 69 3.10 -2.78 -11.04
C LEU A 69 3.99 -3.74 -11.85
N GLY A 70 3.77 -5.04 -11.73
CA GLY A 70 4.49 -6.05 -12.53
C GLY A 70 4.08 -6.06 -14.01
N GLN A 71 2.88 -5.59 -14.34
CA GLN A 71 2.35 -5.57 -15.72
C GLN A 71 2.54 -4.22 -16.43
N ASP A 72 2.67 -3.14 -15.67
CA ASP A 72 2.81 -1.80 -16.22
C ASP A 72 4.18 -1.58 -16.87
N GLN A 73 4.19 -0.96 -18.06
CA GLN A 73 5.39 -0.86 -18.90
C GLN A 73 6.52 -0.05 -18.24
N GLU A 74 6.17 0.97 -17.44
CA GLU A 74 7.12 1.85 -16.78
C GLU A 74 7.70 1.22 -15.51
N THR A 75 6.96 0.31 -14.87
CA THR A 75 7.28 -0.21 -13.53
C THR A 75 7.66 -1.69 -13.49
N ARG A 76 7.37 -2.48 -14.53
CA ARG A 76 7.68 -3.92 -14.61
C ARG A 76 9.13 -4.32 -14.37
N GLY A 77 10.09 -3.41 -14.58
CA GLY A 77 11.51 -3.65 -14.34
C GLY A 77 11.96 -3.40 -12.89
N LEU A 78 11.09 -2.89 -12.04
CA LEU A 78 11.41 -2.47 -10.68
C LEU A 78 11.02 -3.56 -9.67
N LYS A 79 11.98 -4.00 -8.85
CA LYS A 79 11.70 -4.87 -7.70
C LYS A 79 10.79 -4.15 -6.71
N VAL A 80 9.68 -4.75 -6.31
CA VAL A 80 8.72 -4.15 -5.38
C VAL A 80 9.06 -4.57 -3.94
N GLY A 81 9.00 -3.63 -3.01
CA GLY A 81 9.04 -3.91 -1.57
C GLY A 81 7.97 -3.11 -0.85
N ASP A 82 7.36 -3.69 0.17
CA ASP A 82 6.26 -3.05 0.90
C ASP A 82 6.76 -2.24 2.10
N PHE A 83 6.18 -1.06 2.27
CA PHE A 83 6.26 -0.27 3.49
C PHE A 83 4.88 -0.21 4.15
N GLY A 84 4.72 -0.89 5.28
CA GLY A 84 3.46 -0.92 6.02
C GLY A 84 3.50 -0.10 7.31
N ALA A 85 2.47 0.72 7.55
CA ALA A 85 2.32 1.47 8.78
C ALA A 85 1.11 0.97 9.59
N SER A 86 1.29 0.67 10.87
CA SER A 86 0.21 0.18 11.75
C SER A 86 -0.51 -1.05 11.14
N THR A 87 -1.83 -1.03 10.97
CA THR A 87 -2.57 -2.14 10.33
C THR A 87 -2.07 -2.46 8.91
N GLY A 88 -1.53 -1.47 8.19
CA GLY A 88 -0.87 -1.68 6.91
C GLY A 88 0.39 -2.54 7.00
N GLY A 89 1.06 -2.57 8.16
CA GLY A 89 2.19 -3.47 8.43
C GLY A 89 1.77 -4.94 8.44
N GLY A 90 0.65 -5.25 9.10
CA GLY A 90 0.08 -6.60 9.07
C GLY A 90 -0.33 -7.01 7.65
N ALA A 91 -0.97 -6.09 6.91
CA ALA A 91 -1.35 -6.35 5.52
C ALA A 91 -0.12 -6.58 4.61
N ALA A 92 0.96 -5.84 4.80
CA ALA A 92 2.22 -6.01 4.07
C ALA A 92 2.87 -7.37 4.34
N LEU A 93 2.89 -7.84 5.59
CA LEU A 93 3.44 -9.16 5.90
C LEU A 93 2.64 -10.30 5.26
N VAL A 94 1.31 -10.23 5.33
CA VAL A 94 0.43 -11.24 4.70
C VAL A 94 0.54 -11.18 3.17
N ALA A 95 0.69 -9.98 2.59
CA ALA A 95 0.93 -9.81 1.17
C ALA A 95 2.26 -10.44 0.72
N ALA A 96 3.30 -10.32 1.55
CA ALA A 96 4.64 -10.83 1.27
C ALA A 96 4.74 -12.37 1.31
N GLU A 97 3.76 -13.09 1.88
CA GLU A 97 3.71 -14.56 1.83
C GLU A 97 3.48 -15.09 0.41
N ARG A 98 3.17 -14.23 -0.57
CA ARG A 98 3.00 -14.68 -1.94
C ARG A 98 4.33 -15.17 -2.54
N PRO A 99 4.32 -16.31 -3.25
CA PRO A 99 5.54 -17.04 -3.64
C PRO A 99 6.41 -16.35 -4.71
N ASN A 100 6.10 -15.12 -5.14
CA ASN A 100 6.72 -14.47 -6.31
C ASN A 100 7.20 -13.02 -6.07
N VAL A 101 7.49 -12.64 -4.82
CA VAL A 101 8.20 -11.38 -4.50
C VAL A 101 9.68 -11.65 -4.28
#